data_AF-A0A5S9MBW7-F1
#
_entry.id   AF-A0A5S9MBW7-F1
#
_cell.length_a   1.000
_cell.length_b   1.000
_cell.length_c   1.000
_cell.angle_alpha   90.00
_cell.angle_beta   90.00
_cell.angle_gamma   90.00
#
_symmetry.space_group_name_H-M   'P 1'
#
loop_
_entity.id
_entity.type
_entity.pdbx_description
1 polymer ?
#
loop_
_entity_poly.entity_id
_entity_poly.type
_entity_poly.pdbx_seq_one_letter_code
_entity_poly.pdbx_strand_id
1 'polypeptide(L)'
;MPLVSVAGIVLIIAAVVSANKEQILQSGLLIFAVVILHNGLGLLFGYLIAKWCRMDIPSRRAISIEVGMQNSGLGAALATAHFSPLAAVPPSAFF
;
A
#
# COMPACT_ATOMS: atom_id res chain seq x y z
N MET A 1 5.30 -10.10 19.65
CA MET A 1 5.79 -9.43 18.42
C MET A 1 4.65 -8.97 17.51
N PRO A 2 3.64 -9.79 17.13
CA PRO A 2 2.58 -9.34 16.21
C PRO A 2 1.79 -8.11 16.70
N LEU A 3 1.47 -8.07 17.99
CA LEU A 3 0.74 -6.95 18.60
C LEU A 3 1.49 -5.61 18.53
N VAL A 4 2.82 -5.63 18.67
CA VAL A 4 3.64 -4.41 18.62
C VAL A 4 3.66 -3.86 17.19
N SER A 5 3.79 -4.73 16.18
CA SER A 5 3.73 -4.35 14.76
C SER A 5 2.35 -3.81 14.38
N VAL A 6 1.27 -4.46 14.83
CA VAL A 6 -0.11 -4.00 14.61
C VAL A 6 -0.34 -2.63 15.25
N ALA A 7 0.08 -2.45 16.50
CA ALA A 7 -0.04 -1.15 17.17
C ALA A 7 0.75 -0.06 16.43
N GLY A 8 1.97 -0.37 15.98
CA GLY A 8 2.80 0.55 15.20
C GLY A 8 2.13 1.03 13.91
N ILE A 9 1.65 0.10 13.07
CA ILE A 9 1.04 0.49 11.79
C ILE A 9 -0.29 1.25 11.98
N VAL A 10 -1.09 0.88 12.98
CA VAL A 10 -2.34 1.59 13.31
C VAL A 10 -2.05 3.03 13.75
N LEU A 11 -1.01 3.26 14.56
CA LEU A 11 -0.63 4.60 14.98
C LEU A 11 -0.13 5.46 13.80
N ILE A 12 0.64 4.87 12.88
CA ILE A 12 1.09 5.56 11.66
C ILE A 12 -0.11 5.97 10.81
N ILE A 13 -1.04 5.05 10.55
CA ILE A 13 -2.24 5.33 9.74
C ILE A 13 -3.10 6.42 10.41
N ALA A 14 -3.31 6.33 11.73
CA ALA A 14 -4.09 7.33 12.47
C ALA A 14 -3.45 8.73 12.41
N ALA A 15 -2.12 8.82 12.52
CA ALA A 15 -1.39 10.08 12.40
C ALA A 15 -1.56 10.69 11.00
N VAL A 16 -1.38 9.89 9.94
CA VAL A 16 -1.50 10.37 8.54
C VAL A 16 -2.94 10.80 8.22
N VAL A 17 -3.94 10.03 8.62
CA VAL A 17 -5.35 10.34 8.34
C VAL A 17 -5.81 11.59 9.11
N SER A 18 -5.42 11.74 10.38
CA SER A 18 -5.80 12.91 11.18
C SER A 18 -5.15 14.20 10.67
N ALA A 19 -3.88 14.14 10.23
CA ALA A 19 -3.16 15.28 9.69
C ALA A 19 -3.66 15.74 8.31
N ASN A 20 -4.31 14.86 7.54
CA ASN A 20 -4.74 15.14 6.16
C ASN A 20 -6.25 15.06 5.95
N LYS A 21 -7.05 15.22 7.01
CA LYS A 21 -8.51 15.01 6.97
C LYS A 21 -9.20 15.82 5.87
N GLU A 22 -8.88 17.11 5.74
CA GLU A 22 -9.54 17.99 4.75
C GLU A 22 -9.22 17.57 3.32
N GLN A 23 -7.95 17.24 3.05
CA GLN A 23 -7.49 16.79 1.75
C GLN A 23 -8.09 15.42 1.39
N ILE A 24 -8.22 14.53 2.36
CA ILE A 24 -8.90 13.24 2.19
C ILE A 24 -10.39 13.44 1.89
N LEU A 25 -11.06 14.41 2.51
CA LEU A 25 -12.46 14.71 2.17
C LEU A 25 -12.62 15.23 0.74
N GLN A 26 -11.64 15.96 0.23
CA GLN A 26 -11.67 16.51 -1.13
C GLN A 26 -11.24 15.50 -2.20
N SER A 27 -10.22 14.68 -1.93
CA SER A 27 -9.54 13.84 -2.93
C SER A 27 -9.45 12.35 -2.56
N GLY A 28 -9.92 11.96 -1.37
CA GLY A 28 -9.76 10.62 -0.82
C GLY A 28 -10.39 9.53 -1.65
N LEU A 29 -11.53 9.81 -2.32
CA LEU A 29 -12.14 8.83 -3.23
C LEU A 29 -11.25 8.52 -4.43
N LEU A 30 -10.62 9.54 -5.01
CA LEU A 30 -9.67 9.37 -6.11
C LEU A 30 -8.42 8.62 -5.63
N ILE A 31 -7.86 9.01 -4.48
CA ILE A 31 -6.70 8.33 -3.89
C ILE A 31 -7.01 6.86 -3.65
N PHE A 32 -8.17 6.55 -3.06
CA PHE A 32 -8.59 5.18 -2.77
C PHE A 32 -8.78 4.35 -4.03
N ALA A 33 -9.42 4.92 -5.07
CA ALA A 33 -9.57 4.26 -6.36
C ALA A 33 -8.21 3.94 -7.00
N VAL A 34 -7.26 4.87 -6.95
CA VAL A 34 -5.90 4.67 -7.48
C VAL A 34 -5.15 3.60 -6.67
N VAL A 35 -5.27 3.59 -5.34
CA VAL A 35 -4.62 2.59 -4.47
C VAL A 35 -5.15 1.18 -4.77
N ILE A 36 -6.48 1.01 -4.86
CA ILE A 36 -7.09 -0.28 -5.24
C ILE A 36 -6.60 -0.71 -6.62
N LEU A 37 -6.62 0.21 -7.59
CA LEU A 37 -6.20 -0.09 -8.95
C LEU A 37 -4.73 -0.50 -8.99
N HIS A 38 -3.85 0.22 -8.31
CA HIS A 38 -2.43 -0.11 -8.26
C HIS A 38 -2.18 -1.47 -7.60
N ASN A 39 -2.78 -1.74 -6.43
CA ASN A 39 -2.65 -3.04 -5.76
C ASN A 39 -3.20 -4.18 -6.62
N GLY A 40 -4.38 -4.00 -7.22
CA GLY A 40 -4.98 -4.96 -8.12
C GLY A 40 -4.13 -5.24 -9.37
N LEU A 41 -3.53 -4.19 -9.95
CA LEU A 41 -2.58 -4.35 -11.06
C LEU A 41 -1.29 -5.06 -10.62
N GLY A 42 -0.78 -4.78 -9.43
CA GLY A 42 0.37 -5.48 -8.86
C GLY A 42 0.11 -6.98 -8.69
N LEU A 43 -1.04 -7.34 -8.10
CA LEU A 43 -1.49 -8.73 -7.98
C LEU A 43 -1.64 -9.40 -9.35
N LEU A 44 -2.32 -8.72 -10.28
CA LEU A 44 -2.59 -9.24 -11.63
C LEU A 44 -1.29 -9.45 -12.42
N PHE A 45 -0.46 -8.42 -12.54
CA PHE A 45 0.78 -8.50 -13.31
C PHE A 45 1.81 -9.41 -12.65
N GLY A 46 1.93 -9.40 -11.32
CA GLY A 46 2.78 -10.36 -10.60
C GLY A 46 2.41 -11.81 -10.93
N TYR A 47 1.10 -12.13 -10.95
CA TYR A 47 0.63 -13.46 -11.34
C TYR A 47 0.90 -13.78 -12.83
N LEU A 48 0.58 -12.84 -13.73
CA LEU A 48 0.73 -13.04 -15.18
C LEU A 48 2.19 -13.21 -15.59
N ILE A 49 3.10 -12.41 -15.02
CA ILE A 49 4.54 -12.51 -15.28
C ILE A 49 5.07 -13.87 -14.78
N ALA A 50 4.73 -14.27 -13.56
CA ALA A 50 5.13 -15.58 -13.03
C ALA A 50 4.55 -16.75 -13.85
N LYS A 51 3.34 -16.58 -14.40
CA LYS A 51 2.73 -17.54 -15.35
C LYS A 51 3.50 -17.60 -16.66
N TRP A 52 3.91 -16.47 -17.22
CA TRP A 52 4.72 -16.42 -18.46
C TRP A 52 6.10 -17.02 -18.26
N CYS A 53 6.71 -16.87 -17.07
CA CYS A 53 7.93 -17.55 -16.66
C CYS A 53 7.74 -19.05 -16.37
N ARG A 54 6.54 -19.61 -16.60
CA ARG A 54 6.20 -21.04 -16.43
C ARG A 54 6.43 -21.60 -15.02
N MET A 55 6.33 -20.75 -13.99
CA MET A 55 6.47 -21.18 -12.60
C MET A 55 5.30 -22.09 -12.17
N ASP A 56 5.42 -22.83 -11.08
CA ASP A 56 4.32 -23.60 -10.50
C ASP A 56 3.30 -22.69 -9.78
N ILE A 57 2.13 -23.24 -9.45
CA ILE A 57 1.03 -22.47 -8.86
C ILE A 57 1.41 -21.81 -7.52
N PRO A 58 2.09 -22.51 -6.59
CA PRO A 58 2.60 -21.91 -5.36
C PRO A 58 3.46 -20.67 -5.61
N SER A 59 4.48 -20.75 -6.48
CA SER A 59 5.36 -19.61 -6.75
C SER A 59 4.64 -18.47 -7.47
N ARG A 60 3.70 -18.73 -8.38
CA ARG A 60 2.90 -17.67 -9.00
C ARG A 60 2.08 -16.88 -7.99
N ARG A 61 1.49 -17.57 -6.99
CA ARG A 61 0.74 -16.92 -5.91
C ARG A 61 1.66 -16.11 -5.01
N ALA A 62 2.82 -16.65 -4.68
CA ALA A 62 3.83 -15.93 -3.89
C ALA A 62 4.26 -14.63 -4.59
N ILE A 63 4.60 -14.69 -5.88
CA ILE A 63 5.01 -13.49 -6.64
C ILE A 63 3.86 -12.50 -6.80
N SER A 64 2.64 -12.97 -7.08
CA SER A 64 1.46 -12.10 -7.15
C SER A 64 1.31 -11.28 -5.86
N ILE A 65 1.39 -11.93 -4.70
CA ILE A 65 1.28 -11.29 -3.39
C ILE A 65 2.47 -10.35 -3.16
N GLU A 66 3.71 -10.78 -3.41
CA GLU A 66 4.92 -9.97 -3.19
C GLU A 66 4.94 -8.69 -4.05
N VAL A 67 4.40 -8.76 -5.27
CA VAL A 67 4.33 -7.58 -6.17
C VAL A 67 3.17 -6.66 -5.78
N GLY A 68 2.02 -7.22 -5.39
CA GLY A 68 0.84 -6.44 -5.01
C GLY A 68 0.94 -5.81 -3.62
N MET A 69 1.49 -6.54 -2.64
CA MET A 69 1.64 -6.10 -1.26
C MET A 69 2.94 -5.32 -1.09
N GLN A 70 2.81 -4.02 -0.86
CA GLN A 70 3.95 -3.11 -0.67
C GLN A 70 4.16 -2.82 0.82
N ASN A 71 5.38 -2.42 1.20
CA ASN A 71 5.64 -1.95 2.56
C ASN A 71 5.09 -0.53 2.75
N SER A 72 3.81 -0.45 3.11
CA SER A 72 3.06 0.79 3.32
C SER A 72 3.63 1.65 4.44
N GLY A 73 4.19 1.03 5.49
CA GLY A 73 4.86 1.75 6.58
C GLY A 73 6.10 2.52 6.13
N LEU A 74 6.97 1.88 5.33
CA LEU A 74 8.15 2.54 4.75
C LEU A 74 7.75 3.66 3.79
N GLY A 75 6.76 3.42 2.94
CA GLY A 75 6.25 4.44 2.02
C GLY A 75 5.72 5.68 2.75
N ALA A 76 4.92 5.48 3.81
CA ALA A 76 4.39 6.57 4.62
C ALA A 76 5.49 7.34 5.37
N ALA A 77 6.49 6.63 5.89
CA ALA A 77 7.63 7.24 6.58
C ALA A 77 8.47 8.12 5.65
N LEU A 78 8.82 7.63 4.44
CA LEU A 78 9.55 8.40 3.45
C LEU A 78 8.75 9.61 2.94
N ALA A 79 7.45 9.43 2.70
CA ALA A 79 6.56 10.51 2.29
C ALA A 79 6.48 11.62 3.35
N THR A 80 6.35 11.23 4.62
CA THR A 80 6.30 12.18 5.75
C THR A 80 7.63 12.89 5.95
N ALA A 81 8.76 12.20 5.77
CA ALA A 81 10.09 12.76 6.01
C ALA A 81 10.59 13.68 4.89
N HIS A 82 10.21 13.41 3.63
CA HIS A 82 10.85 14.03 2.46
C HIS A 82 9.88 14.78 1.52
N PHE A 83 8.58 14.65 1.71
CA PHE A 83 7.58 15.26 0.84
C PHE A 83 6.55 16.05 1.67
N SER A 84 5.31 16.15 1.16
CA SER A 84 4.21 16.82 1.85
C SER A 84 3.42 15.83 2.71
N PRO A 85 2.70 16.31 3.74
CA PRO A 85 1.81 15.46 4.54
C PRO A 85 0.82 14.65 3.69
N LEU A 86 0.34 15.23 2.59
CA LEU A 86 -0.61 14.58 1.67
C LEU A 86 0.02 13.38 0.94
N ALA A 87 1.32 13.41 0.65
CA ALA A 87 2.01 12.32 -0.02
C ALA A 87 2.05 11.03 0.82
N ALA A 88 1.84 11.12 2.13
CA ALA A 88 1.78 9.97 3.02
C ALA A 88 0.43 9.24 2.94
N VAL A 89 -0.62 9.88 2.44
CA VAL A 89 -1.98 9.30 2.40
C VAL A 89 -2.06 8.05 1.51
N PRO A 90 -1.56 8.04 0.25
CA PRO A 90 -1.61 6.85 -0.59
C PRO A 90 -0.91 5.63 0.02
N PRO A 91 0.38 5.68 0.42
CA PRO A 91 1.04 4.51 1.00
C PRO A 91 0.41 4.06 2.32
N SER A 92 -0.16 4.96 3.13
CA SER A 92 -0.90 4.55 4.34
C SER A 92 -2.24 3.86 4.04
N ALA A 93 -2.78 4.02 2.84
CA ALA A 93 -3.99 3.33 2.39
C ALA A 93 -3.70 2.01 1.65
N PHE A 94 -2.43 1.70 1.35
CA PHE A 94 -2.02 0.39 0.84
C PHE A 94 -2.01 -0.64 1.98
N PHE A 95 -2.71 -1.76 1.77
CA PHE A 95 -2.79 -2.89 2.70
C PHE A 95 -1.92 -4.06 2.24
#